data_AF-A0A0F7ZRM6-F1
#
_entry.id   AF-A0A0F7ZRM6-F1
#
_cell.length_a   1.000
_cell.length_b   1.000
_cell.length_c   1.000
_cell.angle_alpha   90.00
_cell.angle_beta   90.00
_cell.angle_gamma   90.00
#
_symmetry.space_group_name_H-M   'P 1'
#
loop_
_entity.id
_entity.type
_entity.pdbx_description
1 polymer ?
#
loop_
_entity_poly.entity_id
_entity_poly.type
_entity_poly.pdbx_seq_one_letter_code
_entity_poly.pdbx_strand_id
1 'polypeptide(L)'
;MSPPTPEPSGNESGSESDDQYSSSSEGPRYTPQELGAIFLDLYQFLATLHFDPAHLKVPPAGGWPHITPEFCADFKSDYVLDVIRHLPYFAHHENQVAAFHYNSHLIDYSAWTEQDFAKGDEAAGQYDLYNDDGDVVKPENLLGFAMGRESFGRYMWLIGTEGCVIEEAVRAWDLQQGNVKDYFERLKQEYRELKLVPCLGKVTIEANHVPEAKEDLVITKDQVYAQPEPWGTHLDVQYLRQLYRQHGWPQAFQEEDARRAVGELFESMPEAREDWRQDLYW
;
A
#
# COMPACT_ATOMS: atom_id res chain seq x y z
N MET A 1 -31.78 -11.99 83.03
CA MET A 1 -31.52 -13.05 82.02
C MET A 1 -32.50 -12.81 80.89
N SER A 2 -32.02 -12.21 79.81
CA SER A 2 -32.81 -11.88 78.62
C SER A 2 -31.96 -12.16 77.38
N PRO A 3 -32.49 -12.87 76.37
CA PRO A 3 -31.90 -13.10 75.04
C PRO A 3 -32.47 -12.06 74.03
N PRO A 4 -32.24 -12.14 72.69
CA PRO A 4 -31.19 -12.79 71.90
C PRO A 4 -30.46 -11.81 70.92
N THR A 5 -29.41 -12.32 70.27
CA THR A 5 -28.60 -11.75 69.18
C THR A 5 -29.37 -11.65 67.84
N PRO A 6 -29.14 -10.64 66.97
CA PRO A 6 -29.75 -10.59 65.64
C PRO A 6 -28.92 -11.25 64.54
N GLU A 7 -29.62 -11.81 63.55
CA GLU A 7 -29.15 -12.44 62.30
C GLU A 7 -28.52 -11.44 61.31
N PRO A 8 -27.65 -11.88 60.39
CA PRO A 8 -27.20 -11.06 59.27
C PRO A 8 -28.14 -11.21 58.07
N SER A 9 -28.72 -10.09 57.63
CA SER A 9 -29.49 -9.99 56.39
C SER A 9 -28.56 -10.03 55.17
N GLY A 10 -28.71 -11.06 54.33
CA GLY A 10 -28.14 -11.11 53.00
C GLY A 10 -28.75 -10.03 52.10
N ASN A 11 -27.91 -9.38 51.32
CA ASN A 11 -28.34 -8.54 50.21
C ASN A 11 -27.55 -8.99 48.98
N GLU A 12 -28.15 -9.93 48.25
CA GLU A 12 -27.83 -10.21 46.86
C GLU A 12 -28.33 -9.01 46.05
N SER A 13 -27.42 -8.29 45.42
CA SER A 13 -27.75 -7.38 44.33
C SER A 13 -27.00 -7.89 43.11
N GLY A 14 -27.64 -8.84 42.42
CA GLY A 14 -27.34 -9.14 41.03
C GLY A 14 -27.78 -7.95 40.20
N SER A 15 -26.83 -7.19 39.66
CA SER A 15 -27.07 -6.38 38.48
C SER A 15 -26.57 -7.19 37.29
N GLU A 16 -27.47 -7.97 36.71
CA GLU A 16 -27.33 -8.44 35.34
C GLU A 16 -27.43 -7.19 34.45
N SER A 17 -26.29 -6.58 34.14
CA SER A 17 -26.20 -5.67 33.01
C SER A 17 -26.10 -6.54 31.77
N ASP A 18 -27.25 -6.88 31.21
CA ASP A 18 -27.37 -7.29 29.81
C ASP A 18 -26.97 -6.08 28.95
N ASP A 19 -25.67 -5.83 28.85
CA ASP A 19 -25.10 -5.00 27.80
C ASP A 19 -25.23 -5.80 26.52
N GLN A 20 -26.42 -5.68 25.93
CA GLN A 20 -26.73 -6.07 24.59
C GLN A 20 -25.91 -5.16 23.67
N TYR A 21 -24.61 -5.44 23.58
CA TYR A 21 -23.76 -5.00 22.48
C TYR A 21 -24.42 -5.55 21.23
N SER A 22 -25.20 -4.68 20.58
CA SER A 22 -25.63 -4.83 19.22
C SER A 22 -24.37 -4.89 18.38
N SER A 23 -23.78 -6.09 18.28
CA SER A 23 -22.88 -6.45 17.20
C SER A 23 -23.64 -6.12 15.93
N SER A 24 -23.28 -5.00 15.31
CA SER A 24 -23.66 -4.65 13.96
C SER A 24 -23.13 -5.78 13.07
N SER A 25 -23.95 -6.83 12.93
CA SER A 25 -23.82 -7.89 11.95
C SER A 25 -24.10 -7.37 10.53
N GLU A 26 -23.64 -6.17 10.23
CA GLU A 26 -23.51 -5.76 8.85
C GLU A 26 -22.39 -6.62 8.27
N GLY A 27 -22.73 -7.42 7.26
CA GLY A 27 -21.75 -8.23 6.55
C GLY A 27 -20.66 -7.36 5.92
N PRO A 28 -19.69 -7.98 5.24
CA PRO A 28 -18.58 -7.24 4.64
C PRO A 28 -19.02 -6.05 3.78
N ARG A 29 -18.32 -4.91 3.90
CA ARG A 29 -18.69 -3.67 3.21
C ARG A 29 -18.71 -3.82 1.68
N TYR A 30 -17.85 -4.68 1.16
CA TYR A 30 -17.75 -4.99 -0.26
C TYR A 30 -17.84 -6.50 -0.45
N THR A 31 -18.22 -6.93 -1.64
CA THR A 31 -18.01 -8.31 -2.07
C THR A 31 -16.54 -8.51 -2.51
N PRO A 32 -16.04 -9.76 -2.54
CA PRO A 32 -14.72 -10.07 -3.09
C PRO A 32 -14.52 -9.57 -4.53
N GLN A 33 -15.55 -9.66 -5.37
CA GLN A 33 -15.51 -9.19 -6.76
C GLN A 33 -15.49 -7.66 -6.86
N GLU A 34 -16.19 -6.95 -5.97
CA GLU A 34 -16.12 -5.50 -5.92
C GLU A 34 -14.73 -5.01 -5.49
N LEU A 35 -14.11 -5.67 -4.49
CA LEU A 35 -12.72 -5.39 -4.13
C LEU A 35 -11.78 -5.69 -5.31
N GLY A 36 -11.95 -6.83 -5.97
CA GLY A 36 -11.21 -7.16 -7.20
C GLY A 36 -11.30 -6.07 -8.27
N ALA A 37 -12.49 -5.52 -8.49
CA ALA A 37 -12.71 -4.44 -9.45
C ALA A 37 -12.04 -3.11 -9.03
N ILE A 38 -12.10 -2.77 -7.74
CA ILE A 38 -11.45 -1.56 -7.18
C ILE A 38 -9.92 -1.64 -7.35
N PHE A 39 -9.33 -2.79 -7.03
CA PHE A 39 -7.89 -3.02 -7.23
C PHE A 39 -7.51 -3.02 -8.71
N LEU A 40 -8.33 -3.62 -9.58
CA LEU A 40 -8.07 -3.65 -11.02
C LEU A 40 -8.03 -2.24 -11.61
N ASP A 41 -8.95 -1.37 -11.21
CA ASP A 41 -8.98 0.02 -11.63
C ASP A 41 -7.73 0.81 -11.19
N LEU A 42 -7.23 0.58 -9.96
CA LEU A 42 -5.94 1.13 -9.54
C LEU A 42 -4.77 0.57 -10.38
N TYR A 43 -4.71 -0.74 -10.57
CA TYR A 43 -3.57 -1.38 -11.24
C TYR A 43 -3.53 -1.03 -12.73
N GLN A 44 -4.69 -0.90 -13.38
CA GLN A 44 -4.78 -0.39 -14.74
C GLN A 44 -4.27 1.06 -14.83
N PHE A 45 -4.60 1.91 -13.85
CA PHE A 45 -4.04 3.26 -13.78
C PHE A 45 -2.51 3.23 -13.63
N LEU A 46 -1.97 2.43 -12.71
CA LEU A 46 -0.51 2.31 -12.54
C LEU A 46 0.18 1.79 -13.80
N ALA A 47 -0.48 0.91 -14.56
CA ALA A 47 0.01 0.40 -15.84
C ALA A 47 0.03 1.45 -16.97
N THR A 48 -0.62 2.61 -16.78
CA THR A 48 -0.48 3.75 -17.70
C THR A 48 0.72 4.64 -17.38
N LEU A 49 1.38 4.40 -16.24
CA LEU A 49 2.41 5.28 -15.69
C LEU A 49 3.78 4.61 -15.66
N HIS A 50 3.93 3.56 -14.85
CA HIS A 50 5.25 2.99 -14.55
C HIS A 50 5.22 1.49 -14.22
N PHE A 51 4.06 0.85 -14.33
CA PHE A 51 3.97 -0.61 -14.32
C PHE A 51 3.79 -1.12 -15.74
N ASP A 52 4.40 -2.25 -16.06
CA ASP A 52 4.23 -2.84 -17.39
C ASP A 52 2.85 -3.54 -17.49
N PRO A 53 1.95 -3.09 -18.39
CA PRO A 53 0.65 -3.71 -18.58
C PRO A 53 0.71 -5.19 -18.97
N ALA A 54 1.80 -5.67 -19.59
CA ALA A 54 1.97 -7.08 -19.94
C ALA A 54 2.10 -7.99 -18.71
N HIS A 55 2.49 -7.42 -17.56
CA HIS A 55 2.59 -8.14 -16.30
C HIS A 55 1.30 -8.11 -15.47
N LEU A 56 0.29 -7.31 -15.84
CA LEU A 56 -0.99 -7.28 -15.14
C LEU A 56 -1.83 -8.53 -15.47
N LYS A 57 -2.01 -9.38 -14.47
CA LYS A 57 -2.84 -10.59 -14.53
C LYS A 57 -4.20 -10.32 -13.90
N VAL A 58 -5.26 -10.59 -14.67
CA VAL A 58 -6.65 -10.49 -14.21
C VAL A 58 -7.20 -11.90 -13.92
N PRO A 59 -7.84 -12.14 -12.77
CA PRO A 59 -8.41 -13.44 -12.47
C PRO A 59 -9.55 -13.80 -13.44
N PRO A 60 -9.80 -15.10 -13.68
CA PRO A 60 -11.03 -15.57 -14.31
C PRO A 60 -12.27 -15.14 -13.53
N ALA A 61 -13.45 -15.24 -14.15
CA ALA A 61 -14.72 -14.84 -13.51
C ALA A 61 -15.04 -15.59 -12.19
N GLY A 62 -14.54 -16.82 -12.04
CA GLY A 62 -14.63 -17.61 -10.80
C GLY A 62 -13.42 -17.50 -9.87
N GLY A 63 -12.55 -16.52 -10.12
CA GLY A 63 -11.29 -16.30 -9.41
C GLY A 63 -10.17 -17.27 -9.80
N TRP A 64 -9.02 -17.12 -9.15
CA TRP A 64 -7.85 -18.00 -9.32
C TRP A 64 -8.18 -19.42 -8.83
N PRO A 65 -8.13 -20.44 -9.71
CA PRO A 65 -8.68 -21.76 -9.39
C PRO A 65 -7.90 -22.51 -8.30
N HIS A 66 -6.60 -22.26 -8.18
CA HIS A 66 -5.72 -22.91 -7.19
C HIS A 66 -5.78 -22.27 -5.80
N ILE A 67 -6.31 -21.05 -5.67
CA ILE A 67 -6.49 -20.39 -4.38
C ILE A 67 -7.76 -20.95 -3.74
N THR A 68 -7.60 -22.01 -2.97
CA THR A 68 -8.65 -22.67 -2.17
C THR A 68 -8.21 -22.75 -0.70
N PRO A 69 -9.15 -22.88 0.25
CA PRO A 69 -8.81 -23.02 1.67
C PRO A 69 -7.78 -24.13 1.94
N GLU A 70 -7.93 -25.28 1.27
CA GLU A 70 -7.02 -26.42 1.43
C GLU A 70 -5.60 -26.12 0.92
N PHE A 71 -5.49 -25.40 -0.21
CA PHE A 71 -4.20 -25.02 -0.79
C PHE A 71 -3.52 -23.91 0.02
N CYS A 72 -4.31 -23.01 0.61
CA CYS A 72 -3.83 -21.86 1.35
C CYS A 72 -3.58 -22.16 2.85
N ALA A 73 -3.68 -23.41 3.30
CA ALA A 73 -3.35 -23.82 4.67
C ALA A 73 -4.03 -22.97 5.77
N ASP A 74 -5.32 -22.64 5.60
CA ASP A 74 -6.08 -21.78 6.52
C ASP A 74 -5.45 -20.39 6.77
N PHE A 75 -4.73 -19.85 5.77
CA PHE A 75 -3.97 -18.59 5.86
C PHE A 75 -4.78 -17.37 6.33
N LYS A 76 -6.06 -17.28 5.92
CA LYS A 76 -6.98 -16.18 6.22
C LYS A 76 -8.40 -16.70 6.40
N SER A 77 -9.32 -15.84 6.84
CA SER A 77 -10.74 -16.16 6.89
C SER A 77 -11.29 -16.48 5.49
N ASP A 78 -12.35 -17.28 5.40
CA ASP A 78 -12.98 -17.68 4.13
C ASP A 78 -13.25 -16.48 3.22
N TYR A 79 -13.78 -15.39 3.80
CA TYR A 79 -14.07 -14.17 3.07
C TYR A 79 -12.80 -13.52 2.51
N VAL A 80 -11.72 -13.42 3.29
CA VAL A 80 -10.45 -12.83 2.81
C VAL A 80 -9.75 -13.73 1.80
N LEU A 81 -9.83 -15.06 1.95
CA LEU A 81 -9.36 -15.99 0.92
C LEU A 81 -10.14 -15.78 -0.39
N ASP A 82 -11.45 -15.59 -0.34
CA ASP A 82 -12.24 -15.24 -1.51
C ASP A 82 -11.84 -13.89 -2.11
N VAL A 83 -11.45 -12.89 -1.30
CA VAL A 83 -10.87 -11.63 -1.79
C VAL A 83 -9.58 -11.90 -2.56
N ILE A 84 -8.61 -12.60 -1.96
CA ILE A 84 -7.33 -12.97 -2.61
C ILE A 84 -7.60 -13.69 -3.94
N ARG A 85 -8.56 -14.61 -3.95
CA ARG A 85 -8.96 -15.36 -5.14
C ARG A 85 -9.47 -14.47 -6.29
N HIS A 86 -10.00 -13.28 -6.01
CA HIS A 86 -10.56 -12.34 -6.99
C HIS A 86 -9.72 -11.07 -7.22
N LEU A 87 -8.56 -10.93 -6.57
CA LEU A 87 -7.67 -9.80 -6.83
C LEU A 87 -6.88 -9.99 -8.15
N PRO A 88 -6.65 -8.89 -8.90
CA PRO A 88 -5.63 -8.87 -9.93
C PRO A 88 -4.23 -8.78 -9.30
N TYR A 89 -3.22 -9.18 -10.05
CA TYR A 89 -1.83 -9.15 -9.61
C TYR A 89 -0.91 -8.69 -10.72
N PHE A 90 0.15 -7.97 -10.38
CA PHE A 90 1.30 -7.86 -11.26
C PHE A 90 2.20 -9.07 -11.04
N ALA A 91 2.44 -9.80 -12.12
CA ALA A 91 3.31 -10.96 -12.09
C ALA A 91 4.70 -10.56 -11.57
N HIS A 92 5.15 -11.21 -10.50
CA HIS A 92 6.53 -11.01 -10.08
C HIS A 92 7.47 -11.41 -11.22
N HIS A 93 8.37 -10.49 -11.57
CA HIS A 93 9.34 -10.68 -12.62
C HIS A 93 10.70 -10.21 -12.09
N GLU A 94 11.76 -10.96 -12.39
CA GLU A 94 13.12 -10.66 -11.91
C GLU A 94 13.59 -9.25 -12.35
N ASN A 95 12.98 -8.69 -13.40
CA ASN A 95 13.24 -7.32 -13.87
C ASN A 95 12.11 -6.32 -13.51
N GLN A 96 11.16 -6.67 -12.64
CA GLN A 96 10.15 -5.73 -12.17
C GLN A 96 10.79 -4.72 -11.23
N VAL A 97 11.06 -3.53 -11.76
CA VAL A 97 11.75 -2.43 -11.08
C VAL A 97 10.81 -1.31 -10.63
N ALA A 98 9.50 -1.53 -10.75
CA ALA A 98 8.46 -0.55 -10.48
C ALA A 98 7.97 -0.67 -9.03
N ALA A 99 8.20 0.36 -8.24
CA ALA A 99 7.67 0.44 -6.88
C ALA A 99 6.21 0.93 -6.88
N PHE A 100 5.41 0.36 -5.98
CA PHE A 100 4.02 0.76 -5.74
C PHE A 100 3.92 2.09 -4.97
N HIS A 101 4.84 2.29 -4.04
CA HIS A 101 5.01 3.49 -3.21
C HIS A 101 6.48 3.60 -2.80
N TYR A 102 6.83 4.58 -1.97
CA TYR A 102 8.16 4.66 -1.35
C TYR A 102 8.54 3.34 -0.66
N ASN A 103 9.62 2.71 -1.16
CA ASN A 103 10.12 1.40 -0.74
C ASN A 103 9.01 0.35 -0.55
N SER A 104 8.01 0.33 -1.43
CA SER A 104 6.83 -0.53 -1.29
C SER A 104 6.53 -1.26 -2.58
N HIS A 105 6.25 -2.56 -2.49
CA HIS A 105 6.05 -3.42 -3.66
C HIS A 105 4.86 -4.33 -3.50
N LEU A 106 4.14 -4.53 -4.59
CA LEU A 106 2.92 -5.34 -4.62
C LEU A 106 3.23 -6.82 -4.38
N ILE A 107 2.32 -7.48 -3.66
CA ILE A 107 2.40 -8.93 -3.40
C ILE A 107 1.56 -9.68 -4.46
N ASP A 108 2.17 -10.66 -5.14
CA ASP A 108 1.49 -11.57 -6.08
C ASP A 108 1.15 -12.90 -5.41
N TYR A 109 -0.01 -12.97 -4.74
CA TYR A 109 -0.49 -14.23 -4.15
C TYR A 109 -0.85 -15.29 -5.19
N SER A 110 -1.10 -14.92 -6.45
CA SER A 110 -1.37 -15.91 -7.50
C SER A 110 -0.15 -16.78 -7.81
N ALA A 111 1.05 -16.31 -7.49
CA ALA A 111 2.31 -17.03 -7.66
C ALA A 111 2.76 -17.80 -6.41
N TRP A 112 2.07 -17.67 -5.28
CA TRP A 112 2.45 -18.32 -4.03
C TRP A 112 2.25 -19.84 -4.08
N THR A 113 3.20 -20.55 -3.49
CA THR A 113 3.10 -22.00 -3.27
C THR A 113 2.39 -22.31 -1.95
N GLU A 114 2.00 -23.57 -1.74
CA GLU A 114 1.48 -24.05 -0.44
C GLU A 114 2.43 -23.72 0.72
N GLN A 115 3.76 -23.80 0.46
CA GLN A 115 4.76 -23.48 1.48
C GLN A 115 4.77 -21.99 1.82
N ASP A 116 4.54 -21.11 0.85
CA ASP A 116 4.47 -19.66 1.09
C ASP A 116 3.23 -19.32 1.92
N PHE A 117 2.07 -19.89 1.57
CA PHE A 117 0.86 -19.76 2.38
C PHE A 117 1.01 -20.33 3.79
N ALA A 118 1.68 -21.47 3.95
CA ALA A 118 1.91 -22.11 5.24
C ALA A 118 2.89 -21.33 6.15
N LYS A 119 3.87 -20.63 5.57
CA LYS A 119 4.68 -19.66 6.34
C LYS A 119 3.83 -18.48 6.81
N GLY A 120 2.82 -18.14 6.02
CA GLY A 120 1.90 -17.06 6.29
C GLY A 120 2.56 -15.69 6.12
N ASP A 121 1.85 -14.68 6.61
CA ASP A 121 2.29 -13.30 6.60
C ASP A 121 2.84 -12.99 7.99
N GLU A 122 4.14 -13.22 8.16
CA GLU A 122 4.83 -13.02 9.44
C GLU A 122 4.63 -11.60 9.99
N ALA A 123 4.39 -10.60 9.13
CA ALA A 123 4.17 -9.22 9.54
C ALA A 123 2.76 -9.00 10.13
N ALA A 124 1.74 -9.73 9.65
CA ALA A 124 0.36 -9.59 10.11
C ALA A 124 0.16 -9.98 11.60
N GLY A 125 1.12 -10.73 12.19
CA GLY A 125 1.10 -11.12 13.60
C GLY A 125 2.04 -10.30 14.51
N GLN A 126 2.78 -9.33 13.95
CA GLN A 126 3.78 -8.56 14.71
C GLN A 126 3.22 -7.29 15.35
N TYR A 127 2.08 -6.79 14.86
CA TYR A 127 1.51 -5.52 15.27
C TYR A 127 0.00 -5.64 15.48
N ASP A 128 -0.49 -5.00 16.53
CA ASP A 128 -1.93 -4.75 16.70
C ASP A 128 -2.32 -3.62 15.76
N LEU A 129 -3.03 -3.96 14.67
CA LEU A 129 -3.67 -2.97 13.81
C LEU A 129 -5.11 -2.77 14.26
N TYR A 130 -5.59 -1.54 14.18
CA TYR A 130 -6.90 -1.15 14.70
C TYR A 130 -7.82 -0.75 13.55
N ASN A 131 -9.12 -1.04 13.70
CA ASN A 131 -10.13 -0.54 12.79
C ASN A 131 -10.58 0.89 13.18
N ASP A 132 -11.56 1.43 12.45
CA ASP A 132 -12.09 2.79 12.70
C ASP A 132 -12.76 2.92 14.09
N ASP A 133 -13.24 1.82 14.66
CA ASP A 133 -13.85 1.78 15.99
C ASP A 133 -12.80 1.66 17.13
N GLY A 134 -11.53 1.48 16.78
CA GLY A 134 -10.42 1.31 17.73
C GLY A 134 -10.25 -0.12 18.25
N ASP A 135 -10.94 -1.10 17.63
CA ASP A 135 -10.79 -2.51 17.95
C ASP A 135 -9.62 -3.13 17.18
N VAL A 136 -8.92 -4.07 17.83
CA VAL A 136 -7.83 -4.82 17.19
C VAL A 136 -8.40 -5.71 16.10
N VAL A 137 -7.91 -5.53 14.88
CA VAL A 137 -8.27 -6.34 13.72
C VAL A 137 -7.61 -7.71 13.85
N LYS A 138 -8.42 -8.77 13.73
CA LYS A 138 -7.89 -10.14 13.73
C LYS A 138 -6.98 -10.38 12.52
N PRO A 139 -5.82 -11.04 12.67
CA PRO A 139 -4.90 -11.33 11.56
C PRO A 139 -5.52 -12.09 10.39
N GLU A 140 -6.56 -12.91 10.64
CA GLU A 140 -7.31 -13.65 9.62
C GLU A 140 -8.13 -12.74 8.68
N ASN A 141 -8.44 -11.51 9.11
CA ASN A 141 -9.21 -10.52 8.34
C ASN A 141 -8.33 -9.43 7.70
N LEU A 142 -7.02 -9.47 7.96
CA LEU A 142 -6.05 -8.49 7.51
C LEU A 142 -5.23 -9.07 6.35
N LEU A 143 -5.23 -8.40 5.20
CA LEU A 143 -4.49 -8.83 4.01
C LEU A 143 -3.40 -7.82 3.67
N GLY A 144 -2.12 -8.18 3.78
CA GLY A 144 -1.06 -7.39 3.18
C GLY A 144 -1.21 -7.40 1.66
N PHE A 145 -1.11 -6.26 0.98
CA PHE A 145 -1.14 -6.25 -0.50
C PHE A 145 0.04 -5.50 -1.11
N ALA A 146 0.75 -4.70 -0.31
CA ALA A 146 2.05 -4.18 -0.65
C ALA A 146 2.99 -4.24 0.55
N MET A 147 4.22 -4.70 0.34
CA MET A 147 5.23 -4.88 1.36
C MET A 147 6.17 -3.67 1.38
N GLY A 148 6.21 -2.98 2.52
CA GLY A 148 7.19 -1.93 2.81
C GLY A 148 8.54 -2.52 3.24
N ARG A 149 9.64 -1.95 2.74
CA ARG A 149 11.02 -2.32 3.13
C ARG A 149 11.79 -1.12 3.68
N GLU A 150 12.75 -1.43 4.56
CA GLU A 150 13.59 -0.45 5.25
C GLU A 150 12.79 0.57 6.07
N SER A 151 13.48 1.50 6.75
CA SER A 151 12.78 2.57 7.46
C SER A 151 12.00 3.46 6.49
N PHE A 152 10.78 3.81 6.88
CA PHE A 152 9.80 4.60 6.15
C PHE A 152 9.17 3.94 4.92
N GLY A 153 9.56 2.72 4.54
CA GLY A 153 8.87 1.99 3.48
C GLY A 153 7.39 1.80 3.81
N ARG A 154 6.51 1.89 2.81
CA ARG A 154 5.06 1.79 3.07
C ARG A 154 4.59 0.35 3.00
N TYR A 155 4.19 -0.20 4.13
CA TYR A 155 3.46 -1.46 4.18
C TYR A 155 1.97 -1.17 4.07
N MET A 156 1.27 -1.89 3.20
CA MET A 156 -0.15 -1.65 2.93
C MET A 156 -0.97 -2.87 3.25
N TRP A 157 -1.98 -2.67 4.10
CA TRP A 157 -2.90 -3.67 4.57
C TRP A 157 -4.32 -3.36 4.11
N LEU A 158 -5.11 -4.40 3.84
CA LEU A 158 -6.55 -4.32 3.61
C LEU A 158 -7.25 -5.05 4.76
N ILE A 159 -8.10 -4.35 5.50
CA ILE A 159 -9.12 -4.97 6.35
C ILE A 159 -10.24 -5.42 5.42
N GLY A 160 -10.24 -6.71 5.04
CA GLY A 160 -11.11 -7.20 3.98
C GLY A 160 -12.59 -7.00 4.27
N THR A 161 -13.01 -7.24 5.52
CA THR A 161 -14.41 -7.14 5.95
C THR A 161 -14.93 -5.71 5.93
N GLU A 162 -14.07 -4.72 6.20
CA GLU A 162 -14.46 -3.32 6.28
C GLU A 162 -14.16 -2.53 5.00
N GLY A 163 -13.38 -3.11 4.07
CA GLY A 163 -12.93 -2.40 2.88
C GLY A 163 -12.09 -1.17 3.21
N CYS A 164 -11.24 -1.28 4.23
CA CYS A 164 -10.37 -0.21 4.72
C CYS A 164 -8.92 -0.55 4.42
N VAL A 165 -8.16 0.42 3.91
CA VAL A 165 -6.70 0.30 3.74
C VAL A 165 -6.02 0.92 4.94
N ILE A 166 -5.01 0.24 5.48
CA ILE A 166 -4.05 0.80 6.42
C ILE A 166 -2.70 0.91 5.72
N GLU A 167 -2.18 2.13 5.67
CA GLU A 167 -0.81 2.43 5.27
C GLU A 167 0.04 2.62 6.53
N GLU A 168 1.04 1.76 6.69
CA GLU A 168 1.99 1.81 7.79
C GLU A 168 3.38 2.20 7.26
N ALA A 169 3.99 3.18 7.91
CA ALA A 169 5.39 3.53 7.68
C ALA A 169 6.31 2.61 8.50
N VAL A 170 7.08 1.75 7.84
CA VAL A 170 7.97 0.80 8.53
C VAL A 170 8.94 1.54 9.47
N ARG A 171 8.95 1.15 10.75
CA ARG A 171 9.77 1.76 11.82
C ARG A 171 9.52 3.27 12.02
N ALA A 172 8.32 3.73 11.69
CA ALA A 172 7.84 5.05 12.02
C ALA A 172 6.44 4.96 12.62
N TRP A 173 6.13 5.81 13.60
CA TRP A 173 4.77 5.91 14.15
C TRP A 173 3.90 6.79 13.25
N ASP A 174 3.76 6.39 11.98
CA ASP A 174 2.96 7.06 10.97
C ASP A 174 2.06 6.01 10.32
N LEU A 175 0.76 6.13 10.61
CA LEU A 175 -0.28 5.21 10.17
C LEU A 175 -1.42 6.04 9.60
N GLN A 176 -1.80 5.74 8.37
CA GLN A 176 -2.95 6.33 7.70
C GLN A 176 -3.97 5.23 7.40
N GLN A 177 -5.24 5.54 7.58
CA GLN A 177 -6.31 4.59 7.28
C GLN A 177 -7.47 5.27 6.54
N GLY A 178 -8.22 4.49 5.77
CA GLY A 178 -9.42 4.98 5.12
C GLY A 178 -10.05 3.95 4.20
N ASN A 179 -11.25 4.27 3.71
CA ASN A 179 -11.95 3.41 2.74
C ASN A 179 -11.05 3.16 1.53
N VAL A 180 -11.01 1.90 1.07
CA VAL A 180 -10.15 1.47 -0.06
C VAL A 180 -10.35 2.31 -1.32
N LYS A 181 -11.58 2.75 -1.63
CA LYS A 181 -11.86 3.60 -2.79
C LYS A 181 -11.26 4.99 -2.63
N ASP A 182 -11.50 5.62 -1.49
CA ASP A 182 -11.03 6.97 -1.21
C ASP A 182 -9.50 7.00 -1.12
N TYR A 183 -8.91 5.97 -0.49
CA TYR A 183 -7.46 5.80 -0.42
C TYR A 183 -6.85 5.64 -1.82
N PHE A 184 -7.40 4.77 -2.66
CA PHE A 184 -6.89 4.59 -4.02
C PHE A 184 -7.10 5.80 -4.92
N GLU A 185 -8.22 6.51 -4.81
CA GLU A 185 -8.39 7.77 -5.56
C GLU A 185 -7.41 8.86 -5.11
N ARG A 186 -7.13 8.97 -3.80
CA ARG A 186 -6.08 9.84 -3.29
C ARG A 186 -4.71 9.44 -3.85
N LEU A 187 -4.37 8.16 -3.79
CA LEU A 187 -3.09 7.64 -4.30
C LEU A 187 -2.92 7.94 -5.80
N LYS A 188 -3.96 7.69 -6.61
CA LYS A 188 -3.96 8.07 -8.04
C LYS A 188 -3.72 9.57 -8.21
N GLN A 189 -4.36 10.40 -7.38
CA GLN A 189 -4.18 11.84 -7.45
C GLN A 189 -2.75 12.26 -7.08
N GLU A 190 -2.16 11.66 -6.05
CA GLU A 190 -0.77 11.91 -5.66
C GLU A 190 0.21 11.57 -6.78
N TYR A 191 -0.03 10.47 -7.52
CA TYR A 191 0.70 10.18 -8.75
C TYR A 191 0.46 11.22 -9.85
N ARG A 192 -0.81 11.54 -10.17
CA ARG A 192 -1.14 12.55 -11.20
C ARG A 192 -0.49 13.91 -10.94
N GLU A 193 -0.36 14.28 -9.67
CA GLU A 193 0.26 15.52 -9.19
C GLU A 193 1.77 15.40 -9.00
N LEU A 194 2.37 14.21 -9.17
CA LEU A 194 3.79 13.97 -8.87
C LEU A 194 4.17 14.35 -7.43
N LYS A 195 3.23 14.19 -6.50
CA LYS A 195 3.51 14.09 -5.06
C LYS A 195 4.13 12.74 -4.73
N LEU A 196 3.79 11.71 -5.49
CA LEU A 196 4.56 10.48 -5.62
C LEU A 196 5.20 10.46 -7.00
N VAL A 197 6.52 10.53 -7.05
CA VAL A 197 7.28 10.55 -8.31
C VAL A 197 7.84 9.14 -8.55
N PRO A 198 7.25 8.35 -9.46
CA PRO A 198 7.74 7.00 -9.73
C PRO A 198 9.06 7.07 -10.47
N CYS A 199 9.99 6.18 -10.14
CA CYS A 199 11.33 6.21 -10.69
C CYS A 199 11.78 4.78 -10.97
N LEU A 200 11.73 4.34 -12.23
CA LEU A 200 12.02 2.94 -12.58
C LEU A 200 13.45 2.55 -12.18
N GLY A 201 13.59 1.49 -11.38
CA GLY A 201 14.89 1.02 -10.85
C GLY A 201 15.44 1.83 -9.67
N LYS A 202 14.67 2.80 -9.20
CA LYS A 202 15.02 3.70 -8.11
C LYS A 202 13.85 3.79 -7.14
N VAL A 203 14.13 4.30 -5.94
CA VAL A 203 13.08 4.51 -4.94
C VAL A 203 12.13 5.64 -5.40
N THR A 204 10.82 5.38 -5.38
CA THR A 204 9.76 6.39 -5.59
C THR A 204 9.95 7.55 -4.62
N ILE A 205 9.89 8.80 -5.10
CA ILE A 205 10.09 9.98 -4.25
C ILE A 205 8.76 10.47 -3.69
N GLU A 206 8.69 10.64 -2.36
CA GLU A 206 7.59 11.32 -1.67
C GLU A 206 7.84 12.83 -1.63
N ALA A 207 7.23 13.55 -2.56
CA ALA A 207 7.42 14.99 -2.77
C ALA A 207 6.32 15.85 -2.12
N ASN A 208 5.61 15.33 -1.12
CA ASN A 208 4.53 16.02 -0.39
C ASN A 208 4.99 17.34 0.26
N HIS A 209 6.26 17.43 0.63
CA HIS A 209 6.88 18.60 1.26
C HIS A 209 7.48 19.58 0.25
N VAL A 210 7.55 19.21 -1.04
CA VAL A 210 8.13 20.05 -2.10
C VAL A 210 7.01 20.83 -2.80
N PRO A 211 6.92 22.16 -2.61
CA PRO A 211 5.90 22.97 -3.26
C PRO A 211 6.07 22.92 -4.77
N GLU A 212 4.98 22.92 -5.52
CA GLU A 212 5.06 22.98 -6.98
C GLU A 212 5.75 24.26 -7.45
N ALA A 213 6.65 24.10 -8.43
CA ALA A 213 7.23 25.22 -9.13
C ALA A 213 6.15 26.02 -9.87
N LYS A 214 6.42 27.31 -10.08
CA LYS A 214 5.59 28.12 -10.96
C LYS A 214 5.71 27.60 -12.39
N GLU A 215 4.61 27.64 -13.15
CA GLU A 215 4.54 27.11 -14.52
C GLU A 215 5.56 27.73 -15.48
N ASP A 216 6.03 28.95 -15.21
CA ASP A 216 7.03 29.66 -16.01
C ASP A 216 8.47 29.39 -15.60
N LEU A 217 8.70 28.65 -14.50
CA LEU A 217 10.04 28.30 -14.05
C LEU A 217 10.58 27.16 -14.91
N VAL A 218 11.61 27.46 -15.70
CA VAL A 218 12.38 26.45 -16.44
C VAL A 218 13.67 26.16 -15.69
N ILE A 219 13.81 24.94 -15.19
CA ILE A 219 15.01 24.44 -14.54
C ILE A 219 15.87 23.71 -15.59
N THR A 220 17.16 24.04 -15.62
CA THR A 220 18.14 23.46 -16.54
C THR A 220 18.97 22.36 -15.87
N LYS A 221 19.52 21.42 -16.66
CA LYS A 221 20.45 20.40 -16.16
C LYS A 221 21.65 21.01 -15.45
N ASP A 222 22.20 22.11 -15.98
CA ASP A 222 23.36 22.79 -15.37
C ASP A 222 23.04 23.32 -13.97
N GLN A 223 21.83 23.85 -13.75
CA GLN A 223 21.40 24.28 -12.41
C GLN A 223 21.28 23.10 -11.45
N VAL A 224 20.76 21.96 -11.93
CA VAL A 224 20.72 20.72 -11.14
C VAL A 224 22.15 20.31 -10.78
N TYR A 225 23.06 20.21 -11.75
CA TYR A 225 24.44 19.75 -11.52
C TYR A 225 25.30 20.70 -10.67
N ALA A 226 25.00 22.00 -10.66
CA ALA A 226 25.75 22.99 -9.88
C ALA A 226 25.47 22.95 -8.36
N GLN A 227 24.46 22.20 -7.91
CA GLN A 227 24.13 22.11 -6.49
C GLN A 227 25.23 21.38 -5.69
N PRO A 228 25.64 21.88 -4.53
CA PRO A 228 26.62 21.21 -3.68
C PRO A 228 26.03 20.04 -2.87
N GLU A 229 24.71 19.98 -2.70
CA GLU A 229 24.04 18.95 -1.92
C GLU A 229 23.88 17.64 -2.71
N PRO A 230 23.83 16.48 -2.01
CA PRO A 230 23.42 15.21 -2.61
C PRO A 230 22.06 15.29 -3.31
N TRP A 231 21.80 14.34 -4.21
CA TRP A 231 20.52 14.22 -4.90
C TRP A 231 19.34 14.14 -3.93
N GLY A 232 18.23 14.81 -4.29
CA GLY A 232 16.99 14.80 -3.51
C GLY A 232 16.61 16.18 -2.95
N THR A 233 17.27 17.23 -3.41
CA THR A 233 16.87 18.62 -3.10
C THR A 233 15.52 18.96 -3.71
N HIS A 234 14.92 20.06 -3.26
CA HIS A 234 13.70 20.58 -3.87
C HIS A 234 13.89 20.88 -5.37
N LEU A 235 15.06 21.37 -5.79
CA LEU A 235 15.34 21.65 -7.20
C LEU A 235 15.40 20.38 -8.04
N ASP A 236 15.98 19.30 -7.50
CA ASP A 236 16.04 17.99 -8.17
C ASP A 236 14.63 17.43 -8.41
N VAL A 237 13.78 17.50 -7.39
CA VAL A 237 12.38 17.06 -7.48
C VAL A 237 11.60 17.90 -8.50
N GLN A 238 11.76 19.23 -8.49
CA GLN A 238 11.10 20.10 -9.46
C GLN A 238 11.58 19.84 -10.90
N TYR A 239 12.88 19.59 -11.08
CA TYR A 239 13.41 19.24 -12.40
C TYR A 239 12.85 17.91 -12.90
N LEU A 240 12.72 16.90 -12.02
CA LEU A 240 12.14 15.61 -12.38
C LEU A 240 10.64 15.74 -12.72
N ARG A 241 9.89 16.54 -11.96
CA ARG A 241 8.50 16.88 -12.30
C ARG A 241 8.40 17.53 -13.67
N GLN A 242 9.21 18.56 -13.92
CA GLN A 242 9.28 19.25 -15.21
C GLN A 242 9.54 18.24 -16.34
N LEU A 243 10.50 17.34 -16.16
CA LEU A 243 10.85 16.33 -17.14
C LEU A 243 9.67 15.40 -17.45
N TYR A 244 9.01 14.84 -16.44
CA TYR A 244 7.85 13.97 -16.65
C TYR A 244 6.69 14.68 -17.32
N ARG A 245 6.43 15.95 -16.96
CA ARG A 245 5.40 16.77 -17.62
C ARG A 245 5.73 17.03 -19.09
N GLN A 246 7.00 17.29 -19.42
CA GLN A 246 7.46 17.42 -20.82
C GLN A 246 7.24 16.14 -21.63
N HIS A 247 7.27 14.98 -20.97
CA HIS A 247 6.98 13.68 -21.57
C HIS A 247 5.49 13.26 -21.45
N GLY A 248 4.58 14.19 -21.16
CA GLY A 248 3.12 13.97 -21.26
C GLY A 248 2.45 13.45 -19.99
N TRP A 249 3.10 13.52 -18.83
CA TRP A 249 2.50 13.08 -17.57
C TRP A 249 1.25 13.88 -17.17
N PRO A 250 0.14 13.23 -16.71
CA PRO A 250 -0.08 11.79 -16.66
C PRO A 250 -0.84 11.21 -17.86
N GLN A 251 -1.58 12.01 -18.66
CA GLN A 251 -2.56 11.45 -19.60
C GLN A 251 -1.99 10.88 -20.91
N ALA A 252 -0.78 11.28 -21.30
CA ALA A 252 -0.13 10.83 -22.53
C ALA A 252 1.35 10.54 -22.26
N PHE A 253 1.61 9.90 -21.12
CA PHE A 253 2.96 9.70 -20.63
C PHE A 253 3.75 8.77 -21.55
N GLN A 254 4.87 9.27 -22.05
CA GLN A 254 5.83 8.53 -22.85
C GLN A 254 6.88 7.92 -21.92
N GLU A 255 6.50 6.85 -21.21
CA GLU A 255 7.29 6.22 -20.15
C GLU A 255 8.74 5.93 -20.58
N GLU A 256 8.93 5.29 -21.74
CA GLU A 256 10.25 4.91 -22.24
C GLU A 256 11.16 6.11 -22.53
N ASP A 257 10.59 7.20 -23.06
CA ASP A 257 11.34 8.41 -23.35
C ASP A 257 11.67 9.18 -22.07
N ALA A 258 10.73 9.25 -21.13
CA ALA A 258 10.95 9.83 -19.82
C ALA A 258 12.02 9.03 -19.03
N ARG A 259 11.94 7.70 -19.05
CA ARG A 259 12.93 6.80 -18.44
C ARG A 259 14.31 7.02 -19.01
N ARG A 260 14.43 7.13 -20.34
CA ARG A 260 15.71 7.44 -21.00
C ARG A 260 16.25 8.80 -20.56
N ALA A 261 15.41 9.83 -20.54
CA ALA A 261 15.82 11.18 -20.16
C ALA A 261 16.25 11.28 -18.68
N VAL A 262 15.60 10.52 -17.80
CA VAL A 262 16.04 10.34 -16.40
C VAL A 262 17.36 9.59 -16.36
N GLY A 263 17.50 8.47 -17.07
CA GLY A 263 18.76 7.72 -17.15
C GLY A 263 19.94 8.61 -17.55
N GLU A 264 19.79 9.40 -18.62
CA GLU A 264 20.79 10.36 -19.07
C GLU A 264 21.13 11.45 -18.03
N LEU A 265 20.14 11.89 -17.24
CA LEU A 265 20.36 12.84 -16.14
C LEU A 265 21.34 12.26 -15.12
N PHE A 266 21.18 10.99 -14.76
CA PHE A 266 22.01 10.31 -13.76
C PHE A 266 23.36 9.87 -14.31
N GLU A 267 23.43 9.37 -15.55
CA GLU A 267 24.71 8.99 -16.18
C GLU A 267 25.68 10.17 -16.30
N SER A 268 25.14 11.39 -16.44
CA SER A 268 25.92 12.63 -16.55
C SER A 268 26.02 13.41 -15.24
N MET A 269 25.50 12.86 -14.13
CA MET A 269 25.50 13.54 -12.84
C MET A 269 26.93 13.57 -12.25
N PRO A 270 27.36 14.67 -11.62
CA PRO A 270 28.62 14.67 -10.89
C PRO A 270 28.60 13.63 -9.76
N GLU A 271 29.61 12.76 -9.69
CA GLU A 271 29.73 11.67 -8.69
C GLU A 271 29.51 12.17 -7.26
N ALA A 272 29.95 13.39 -6.95
CA ALA A 272 29.78 14.01 -5.62
C ALA A 272 28.30 14.23 -5.21
N ARG A 273 27.35 14.22 -6.15
CA ARG A 273 25.91 14.34 -5.90
C ARG A 273 25.18 12.99 -5.90
N GLU A 274 25.83 11.91 -6.34
CA GLU A 274 25.19 10.60 -6.48
C GLU A 274 24.87 10.00 -5.10
N ASP A 275 23.59 10.05 -4.72
CA ASP A 275 23.06 9.35 -3.54
C ASP A 275 21.67 8.76 -3.81
N TRP A 276 21.26 8.68 -5.09
CA TRP A 276 19.94 8.15 -5.40
C TRP A 276 19.91 6.64 -5.27
N ARG A 277 19.41 6.19 -4.11
CA ARG A 277 19.23 4.79 -3.76
C ARG A 277 18.53 4.02 -4.88
N GLN A 278 19.20 2.96 -5.30
CA GLN A 278 18.62 1.99 -6.22
C GLN A 278 17.69 1.06 -5.47
N ASP A 279 16.61 0.66 -6.13
CA ASP A 279 15.70 -0.35 -5.61
C ASP A 279 16.19 -1.75 -6.04
N LEU A 280 17.37 -2.15 -5.54
CA LEU A 280 18.15 -3.29 -6.03
C LEU A 280 17.76 -4.66 -5.45
N TYR A 281 16.80 -4.72 -4.50
CA TYR A 281 16.60 -5.91 -3.70
C TYR A 281 15.17 -6.41 -3.78
N TRP A 282 14.97 -7.37 -4.70
CA TRP A 282 13.87 -8.35 -4.70
C TRP A 282 14.47 -9.73 -4.49
#